data_AF-A0A0E3RL33-F1
#
_entry.id   AF-A0A0E3RL33-F1
#
_cell.length_a   1.000
_cell.length_b   1.000
_cell.length_c   1.000
_cell.angle_alpha   90.00
_cell.angle_beta   90.00
_cell.angle_gamma   90.00
#
_symmetry.space_group_name_H-M   'P 1'
#
loop_
_entity.id
_entity.type
_entity.pdbx_description
1 polymer ?
#
loop_
_entity_poly.entity_id
_entity_poly.type
_entity_poly.pdbx_seq_one_letter_code
_entity_poly.pdbx_strand_id
1 'polypeptide(L)' 'MSSESQRDEDIFESQFIDKYLSEYASISSIVREALLFELLATVGGVVAGIILSGIRQTKLSNKTKSRSL' A
#
# COMPACT_ATOMS: atom_id res chain seq x y z
N MET A 1 -31.05 32.47 -23.81
CA MET A 1 -31.27 31.01 -23.68
C MET A 1 -29.92 30.33 -23.79
N SER A 2 -29.23 30.06 -22.66
CA SER A 2 -27.99 29.25 -22.65
C SER A 2 -27.56 28.85 -21.22
N SER A 3 -28.52 28.54 -20.34
CA SER A 3 -28.23 28.17 -18.92
C SER A 3 -29.01 26.95 -18.45
N GLU A 4 -29.79 26.33 -19.33
CA GLU A 4 -30.48 25.06 -19.08
C GLU A 4 -29.62 23.88 -19.50
N SER A 5 -28.99 23.90 -20.69
CA SER A 5 -28.17 22.77 -21.16
C SER A 5 -26.93 22.47 -20.30
N GLN A 6 -26.33 23.50 -19.69
CA GLN A 6 -25.14 23.34 -18.85
C GLN A 6 -25.46 22.64 -17.53
N ARG A 7 -26.65 22.90 -16.95
CA ARG A 7 -27.10 22.22 -15.73
C ARG A 7 -27.42 20.74 -15.97
N ASP A 8 -27.93 20.41 -17.15
CA ASP A 8 -28.23 19.04 -17.52
C ASP A 8 -26.96 18.20 -17.80
N GLU A 9 -25.91 18.82 -18.37
CA GLU A 9 -24.58 18.20 -18.51
C GLU A 9 -23.91 17.94 -17.14
N ASP A 10 -23.96 18.92 -16.23
CA ASP A 10 -23.39 18.77 -14.87
C ASP A 10 -24.08 17.64 -14.07
N ILE A 11 -25.40 17.49 -14.24
CA ILE A 11 -26.20 16.44 -13.60
C ILE A 11 -25.90 15.07 -14.22
N PHE A 12 -25.69 15.01 -15.54
CA PHE A 12 -25.34 13.78 -16.24
C PHE A 12 -23.93 13.28 -15.85
N GLU A 13 -22.95 14.18 -15.81
CA GLU A 13 -21.59 13.85 -15.35
C GLU A 13 -21.59 13.40 -13.89
N SER A 14 -22.32 14.10 -13.01
CA SER A 14 -22.39 13.74 -11.60
C SER A 14 -22.99 12.36 -11.38
N GLN A 15 -24.08 12.02 -12.09
CA GLN A 15 -24.70 10.69 -12.01
C GLN A 15 -23.81 9.59 -12.60
N PHE A 16 -23.06 9.91 -13.65
CA PHE A 16 -22.09 9.00 -14.24
C PHE A 16 -20.94 8.72 -13.25
N ILE A 17 -20.37 9.77 -12.66
CA ILE A 17 -19.32 9.68 -11.64
C ILE A 17 -19.80 8.88 -10.43
N ASP A 18 -21.01 9.13 -9.92
CA ASP A 18 -21.59 8.40 -8.79
C ASP A 18 -21.80 6.91 -9.11
N LYS A 19 -22.23 6.58 -10.32
CA LYS A 19 -22.40 5.20 -10.75
C LYS A 19 -21.06 4.46 -10.83
N TYR A 20 -20.01 5.10 -11.34
CA TYR A 20 -18.65 4.54 -11.34
C TYR A 20 -18.09 4.42 -9.92
N LEU A 21 -18.22 5.46 -9.09
CA LEU A 21 -17.78 5.43 -7.69
C LEU A 21 -18.52 4.38 -6.86
N SER A 22 -19.81 4.18 -7.12
CA SER A 22 -20.64 3.13 -6.47
C SER A 22 -20.10 1.73 -6.76
N GLU A 23 -19.65 1.45 -7.98
CA GLU A 23 -19.05 0.16 -8.35
C GLU A 23 -17.67 -0.04 -7.69
N TYR A 24 -16.88 1.04 -7.60
CA TYR A 24 -15.60 1.03 -6.90
C TYR A 24 -15.72 1.17 -5.38
N ALA A 25 -16.89 1.52 -4.82
CA ALA A 25 -17.07 1.65 -3.37
C ALA A 25 -16.84 0.31 -2.66
N SER A 26 -17.35 -0.79 -3.24
CA SER A 26 -17.16 -2.15 -2.72
C SER A 26 -15.69 -2.61 -2.84
N ILE A 27 -15.04 -2.32 -3.97
CA ILE A 27 -13.63 -2.69 -4.24
C ILE A 27 -12.69 -1.84 -3.37
N SER A 28 -12.97 -0.54 -3.22
CA SER A 28 -12.20 0.38 -2.39
C SER A 28 -12.21 -0.04 -0.92
N SER A 29 -13.28 -0.66 -0.43
CA SER A 29 -13.33 -1.18 0.94
C SER A 29 -12.36 -2.34 1.15
N ILE A 30 -12.34 -3.31 0.24
CA ILE A 30 -11.44 -4.48 0.32
C ILE A 30 -9.99 -4.06 0.10
N VAL A 31 -9.75 -3.20 -0.91
CA VAL A 31 -8.42 -2.70 -1.22
C VAL A 31 -7.91 -1.84 -0.07
N ARG A 32 -8.70 -0.93 0.50
CA ARG A 32 -8.28 -0.09 1.65
C ARG A 32 -7.90 -0.91 2.88
N GLU A 33 -8.54 -2.06 3.07
CA GLU A 33 -8.24 -2.97 4.18
C GLU A 33 -7.01 -3.86 3.90
N ALA A 34 -6.86 -4.35 2.68
CA ALA A 34 -5.73 -5.21 2.28
C ALA A 34 -4.42 -4.44 1.99
N LEU A 35 -4.50 -3.23 1.42
CA LEU A 35 -3.33 -2.41 1.04
C LEU A 35 -2.53 -1.98 2.28
N LEU A 36 -3.24 -1.74 3.39
CA LEU A 36 -2.63 -1.41 4.69
C LEU A 36 -1.84 -2.59 5.26
N PHE A 37 -2.36 -3.82 5.11
CA PHE A 37 -1.68 -5.03 5.53
C PHE A 37 -0.41 -5.29 4.71
N GLU A 38 -0.50 -5.15 3.39
CA GLU A 38 0.64 -5.34 2.48
C GLU A 38 1.78 -4.35 2.77
N LEU A 39 1.44 -3.09 3.03
CA LEU A 39 2.42 -2.06 3.37
C LEU A 39 3.13 -2.38 4.70
N LEU A 40 2.37 -2.76 5.73
CA LEU A 40 2.91 -3.13 7.04
C LEU A 40 3.81 -4.37 6.94
N ALA A 41 3.39 -5.38 6.19
CA ALA A 41 4.15 -6.61 5.98
C ALA A 41 5.47 -6.32 5.24
N THR A 42 5.45 -5.44 4.24
CA THR A 42 6.65 -5.06 3.48
C THR A 42 7.66 -4.33 4.36
N VAL A 43 7.21 -3.32 5.11
CA VAL A 43 8.08 -2.57 6.03
C VAL A 43 8.64 -3.48 7.12
N GLY A 44 7.78 -4.32 7.70
CA GLY A 44 8.19 -5.31 8.71
C GLY A 44 9.23 -6.30 8.17
N GLY A 45 9.06 -6.76 6.93
CA GLY A 45 10.01 -7.65 6.26
C GLY A 45 11.38 -7.02 6.05
N VAL A 46 11.43 -5.75 5.63
CA VAL A 46 12.69 -5.01 5.46
C VAL A 46 13.41 -4.86 6.80
N VAL A 47 12.70 -4.42 7.85
CA VAL A 47 13.29 -4.26 9.19
C VAL A 47 13.80 -5.59 9.73
N ALA A 48 13.02 -6.67 9.61
CA ALA A 48 13.43 -8.01 10.01
C ALA A 48 14.68 -8.49 9.24
N GLY A 49 14.76 -8.20 7.94
CA GLY A 49 15.91 -8.50 7.10
C GLY A 49 17.18 -7.77 7.54
N ILE A 50 17.07 -6.48 7.90
CA ILE A 50 18.18 -5.67 8.41
C ILE A 50 18.71 -6.24 9.73
N ILE A 51 17.79 -6.54 10.67
CA ILE A 51 18.15 -7.12 11.98
C ILE A 51 18.84 -8.47 11.78
N LEU A 52 18.28 -9.36 10.94
CA LEU A 52 18.84 -10.67 10.66
C LEU A 52 20.21 -10.57 9.98
N SER A 53 20.39 -9.63 9.06
CA SER A 53 21.69 -9.36 8.42
C SER A 53 22.75 -8.95 9.45
N GLY A 54 22.39 -8.07 10.40
CA GLY A 54 23.26 -7.67 11.50
C GLY A 54 23.66 -8.83 12.42
N ILE A 55 22.69 -9.67 12.82
CA ILE A 55 22.95 -10.87 13.63
C ILE A 55 23.87 -11.85 12.91
N ARG A 56 23.69 -12.05 11.59
CA ARG A 56 24.57 -12.91 10.81
C ARG A 56 26.00 -12.36 10.74
N GLN A 57 26.17 -11.05 10.55
CA GLN A 57 27.50 -10.43 10.53
C GLN A 57 28.24 -10.58 11.86
N THR A 58 27.56 -10.31 12.99
CA THR A 58 28.19 -10.46 14.32
C THR A 58 28.53 -11.92 14.64
N LYS A 59 27.66 -12.87 14.26
CA LYS A 59 27.90 -14.31 14.44
C LYS A 59 29.05 -14.83 13.57
N LEU A 60 29.15 -14.38 12.32
CA LEU A 60 30.27 -14.73 11.43
C LEU A 60 31.59 -14.12 11.92
N SER A 61 31.56 -12.86 12.37
CA SER A 61 32.74 -12.18 12.92
C SER A 61 33.29 -12.90 14.17
N ASN A 62 32.42 -13.26 15.13
CA ASN A 62 32.84 -14.01 16.31
C ASN A 62 33.36 -15.42 15.98
N LYS A 63 32.79 -16.09 14.98
CA LYS A 63 33.26 -17.42 14.55
C LYS A 63 34.66 -17.36 13.91
N THR A 64 34.95 -16.30 13.17
CA THR A 64 36.29 -16.09 12.58
C THR A 64 37.31 -15.71 13.66
N LYS A 65 36.95 -14.83 14.61
CA LYS A 65 37.82 -14.46 15.73
C LYS A 65 38.16 -15.64 16.65
N SER A 66 37.21 -16.55 16.88
CA SER A 66 37.43 -17.77 17.68
C SER A 66 38.29 -18.83 16.98
N ARG A 67 38.49 -18.74 15.66
CA ARG A 67 39.32 -19.68 14.88
C ARG A 67 40.74 -19.19 14.64
N SER A 68 41.03 -17.92 14.92
CA SER A 68 42.37 -17.34 14.80
C SER A 68 43.10 -17.20 16.14
N LEU A 69 42.53 -17.74 17.22
CA LEU A 69 43.12 -17.94 18.54
C LEU A 69 43.31 -19.45 18.75
#